data_AF-A0A7Y2Z6Z6-F1
#
_entry.id   AF-A0A7Y2Z6Z6-F1
#
_cell.length_a   1.000
_cell.length_b   1.000
_cell.length_c   1.000
_cell.angle_alpha   90.00
_cell.angle_beta   90.00
_cell.angle_gamma   90.00
#
_symmetry.space_group_name_H-M   'P 1'
#
loop_
_entity.id
_entity.type
_entity.pdbx_description
1 polymer ?
#
loop_
_entity_poly.entity_id
_entity_poly.type
_entity_poly.pdbx_seq_one_letter_code
_entity_poly.pdbx_strand_id
1 'polypeptide(L)'
;MKRLKSTYVLVFAIVLLVSCTQDTEDNFDIDTTSSALLLNTQQPLLTDDATVHGLYIGAVLSETTDSRGKIWINIGNDGNYNALIELVSGENLTFELNPGETLQSSEYLFFEFEGTAGSFIFDTSDINQPRLRELSLFNENYFAQVVRSRSNMASVETATFSETGNPAFSGTWSLIADGSVSNPNGNNGEGITSVLVVISGEDYEDFEFDSFNATACLGNNDYVPTLNSFGVNGYIISDYQTTMFANGMTKWNLSYDPMGSTYMNYQLCDTATSGTFFWSSLDGVVTRYGEIILD
;
A
#
# COMPACT_ATOMS: atom_id res chain seq x y z
N MET A 1 46.24 56.29 75.00
CA MET A 1 47.42 55.97 74.14
C MET A 1 47.55 54.46 74.04
N LYS A 2 47.78 53.96 72.81
CA LYS A 2 47.97 52.55 72.38
C LYS A 2 46.69 51.71 72.24
N ARG A 3 46.45 50.92 71.20
CA ARG A 3 46.98 50.76 69.82
C ARG A 3 46.23 49.53 69.22
N LEU A 4 45.72 49.64 67.98
CA LEU A 4 45.52 48.56 66.97
C LEU A 4 44.52 47.43 67.33
N LYS A 5 43.76 46.81 66.41
CA LYS A 5 43.98 46.55 64.98
C LYS A 5 42.66 46.10 64.32
N SER A 6 42.51 46.43 63.03
CA SER A 6 41.96 45.64 61.90
C SER A 6 40.71 44.77 62.10
N THR A 7 39.79 44.59 61.16
CA THR A 7 39.47 45.00 59.77
C THR A 7 38.30 44.05 59.47
N TYR A 8 37.22 44.44 58.77
CA TYR A 8 36.59 43.59 57.74
C TYR A 8 35.47 44.38 57.04
N VAL A 9 35.60 44.40 55.73
CA VAL A 9 34.75 45.04 54.71
C VAL A 9 33.57 44.12 54.42
N LEU A 10 32.37 44.67 54.22
CA LEU A 10 31.42 44.05 53.30
C LEU A 10 30.56 45.13 52.60
N VAL A 11 30.83 45.28 51.31
CA VAL A 11 30.05 46.02 50.32
C VAL A 11 28.92 45.11 49.86
N PHE A 12 27.67 45.58 49.91
CA PHE A 12 26.53 44.92 49.26
C PHE A 12 26.06 45.82 48.11
N ALA A 13 26.51 45.50 46.90
CA ALA A 13 25.98 46.04 45.67
C ALA A 13 24.95 45.05 45.13
N ILE A 14 23.67 45.43 45.16
CA ILE A 14 22.57 44.68 44.55
C ILE A 14 22.60 45.00 43.05
N VAL A 15 23.11 44.06 42.25
CA VAL A 15 22.94 44.05 40.79
C VAL A 15 21.65 43.29 40.49
N LEU A 16 20.64 44.03 40.03
CA LEU A 16 19.42 43.49 39.44
C LEU A 16 19.79 42.77 38.14
N LEU A 17 19.84 41.44 38.17
CA LEU A 17 19.87 40.63 36.96
C LEU A 17 18.44 40.49 36.44
N VAL A 18 18.22 41.13 35.29
CA VAL A 18 17.13 40.87 34.36
C VAL A 18 17.20 39.40 33.94
N SER A 19 16.20 38.61 34.35
CA SER A 19 15.96 37.29 33.79
C SER A 19 15.32 37.49 32.42
N CYS A 20 16.11 37.32 31.36
CA CYS A 20 15.58 36.86 30.07
C CYS A 20 15.15 35.42 30.30
N THR A 21 13.86 35.16 30.42
CA THR A 21 13.29 33.86 30.10
C THR A 21 13.44 33.71 28.59
N GLN A 22 14.38 32.87 28.16
CA GLN A 22 14.27 32.28 26.83
C GLN A 22 13.01 31.43 26.87
N ASP A 23 12.06 31.74 25.99
CA ASP A 23 11.03 30.80 25.61
C ASP A 23 11.78 29.59 25.03
N THR A 24 11.92 28.55 25.84
CA THR A 24 12.12 27.21 25.33
C THR A 24 10.88 26.91 24.51
N GLU A 25 11.01 27.02 23.18
CA GLU A 25 10.17 26.25 22.28
C GLU A 25 10.33 24.80 22.73
N ASP A 26 9.32 24.30 23.45
CA ASP A 26 9.13 22.87 23.65
C ASP A 26 8.95 22.29 22.24
N ASN A 27 10.08 21.86 21.67
CA ASN A 27 10.09 21.02 20.49
C ASN A 27 9.45 19.70 20.95
N PHE A 28 8.14 19.59 20.77
CA PHE A 28 7.48 18.30 20.77
C PHE A 28 8.07 17.55 19.57
N ASP A 29 9.16 16.84 19.82
CA ASP A 29 9.56 15.68 19.03
C ASP A 29 8.44 14.66 19.22
N ILE A 30 7.36 14.83 18.45
CA ILE A 30 6.42 13.75 18.20
C ILE A 30 7.28 12.73 17.46
N ASP A 31 7.48 11.55 18.06
CA ASP A 31 8.14 10.41 17.42
C ASP A 31 7.27 9.94 16.25
N THR A 32 7.30 10.69 15.15
CA THR A 32 6.57 10.46 13.90
C THR A 32 7.02 9.17 13.24
N THR A 33 8.28 8.79 13.44
CA THR A 33 8.83 7.50 13.00
C THR A 33 8.12 6.30 13.62
N SER A 34 7.71 6.38 14.90
CA SER A 34 6.92 5.33 15.54
C SER A 34 5.49 5.22 14.98
N SER A 35 4.91 6.35 14.53
CA SER A 35 3.54 6.39 14.01
C SER A 35 3.41 5.77 12.61
N ALA A 36 4.40 5.98 11.74
CA ALA A 36 4.42 5.41 10.39
C ALA A 36 4.56 3.88 10.41
N LEU A 37 5.31 3.32 11.38
CA LEU A 37 5.53 1.87 11.52
C LEU A 37 4.28 1.08 11.93
N LEU A 38 3.23 1.74 12.41
CA LEU A 38 1.96 1.11 12.79
C LEU A 38 0.85 1.36 11.77
N LEU A 39 1.16 2.02 10.65
CA LEU A 39 0.16 2.45 9.69
C LEU A 39 -0.63 1.29 9.07
N ASN A 40 0.03 0.14 8.87
CA ASN A 40 -0.60 -1.10 8.38
C ASN A 40 -1.61 -1.74 9.35
N THR A 41 -1.72 -1.25 10.59
CA THR A 41 -2.71 -1.70 11.59
C THR A 41 -3.81 -0.68 11.84
N GLN A 42 -3.72 0.52 11.27
CA GLN A 42 -4.72 1.56 11.47
C GLN A 42 -6.04 1.18 10.81
N GLN A 43 -7.13 1.70 11.36
CA GLN A 43 -8.47 1.54 10.82
C GLN A 43 -8.94 2.87 10.22
N PRO A 44 -9.60 2.86 9.06
CA PRO A 44 -10.13 4.07 8.45
C PRO A 44 -11.29 4.65 9.27
N LEU A 45 -11.34 5.98 9.36
CA LEU A 45 -12.44 6.68 10.01
C LEU A 45 -13.64 6.84 9.05
N LEU A 46 -14.82 6.38 9.49
CA LEU A 46 -16.06 6.52 8.73
C LEU A 46 -16.40 7.97 8.38
N THR A 47 -16.03 8.93 9.24
CA THR A 47 -16.27 10.36 8.99
C THR A 47 -15.52 10.87 7.77
N ASP A 48 -14.44 10.18 7.41
CA ASP A 48 -13.53 10.63 6.39
C ASP A 48 -13.85 10.00 5.04
N ASP A 49 -14.66 8.93 4.94
CA ASP A 49 -14.99 8.15 3.74
C ASP A 49 -15.31 8.98 2.45
N ALA A 50 -15.76 10.23 2.57
CA ALA A 50 -16.10 11.12 1.47
C ALA A 50 -15.20 12.38 1.36
N THR A 51 -14.08 12.43 2.08
CA THR A 51 -13.15 13.57 2.14
C THR A 51 -11.78 13.19 1.60
N VAL A 52 -10.85 14.14 1.47
CA VAL A 52 -9.45 13.84 1.13
C VAL A 52 -8.71 13.20 2.31
N HIS A 53 -9.13 13.47 3.54
CA HIS A 53 -8.52 12.84 4.71
C HIS A 53 -8.84 11.36 4.76
N GLY A 54 -8.00 10.55 5.41
CA GLY A 54 -8.23 9.12 5.62
C GLY A 54 -7.03 8.25 5.28
N LEU A 55 -7.29 6.96 5.15
CA LEU A 55 -6.29 5.96 4.81
C LEU A 55 -6.40 5.54 3.36
N TYR A 56 -5.26 5.30 2.75
CA TYR A 56 -5.14 4.79 1.40
C TYR A 56 -4.18 3.61 1.41
N ILE A 57 -4.50 2.59 0.61
CA ILE A 57 -3.75 1.33 0.58
C ILE A 57 -3.54 0.97 -0.89
N GLY A 58 -2.40 0.39 -1.24
CA GLY A 58 -2.14 -0.01 -2.61
C GLY A 58 -0.95 -0.93 -2.76
N ALA A 59 -0.63 -1.19 -4.03
CA ALA A 59 0.57 -1.93 -4.43
C ALA A 59 1.61 -0.97 -5.00
N VAL A 60 2.89 -1.31 -4.79
CA VAL A 60 4.03 -0.67 -5.45
C VAL A 60 4.88 -1.75 -6.13
N LEU A 61 5.29 -1.51 -7.37
CA LEU A 61 5.97 -2.48 -8.24
C LEU A 61 7.12 -1.79 -8.97
N SER A 62 8.33 -2.35 -8.91
CA SER A 62 9.49 -1.79 -9.63
C SER A 62 9.32 -1.94 -11.14
N GLU A 63 9.81 -0.95 -11.89
CA GLU A 63 9.82 -0.98 -13.37
C GLU A 63 10.76 -2.08 -13.92
N THR A 64 11.85 -2.38 -13.21
CA THR A 64 13.00 -3.13 -13.76
C THR A 64 13.36 -4.38 -12.95
N THR A 65 12.81 -4.55 -11.75
CA THR A 65 13.09 -5.67 -10.85
C THR A 65 11.80 -6.34 -10.36
N ASP A 66 11.90 -7.55 -9.81
CA ASP A 66 10.77 -8.21 -9.12
C ASP A 66 10.47 -7.59 -7.73
N SER A 67 11.10 -6.44 -7.40
CA SER A 67 10.84 -5.70 -6.17
C SER A 67 9.41 -5.16 -6.18
N ARG A 68 8.69 -5.45 -5.12
CA ARG A 68 7.30 -5.05 -4.94
C ARG A 68 6.94 -4.98 -3.48
N GLY A 69 5.83 -4.34 -3.18
CA GLY A 69 5.34 -4.22 -1.83
C GLY A 69 3.93 -3.67 -1.76
N LYS A 70 3.51 -3.46 -0.52
CA LYS A 70 2.25 -2.81 -0.17
C LYS A 70 2.58 -1.41 0.34
N ILE A 71 1.75 -0.43 -0.01
CA ILE A 71 1.86 0.94 0.48
C ILE A 71 0.62 1.30 1.29
N TRP A 72 0.83 2.02 2.39
CA TRP A 72 -0.20 2.68 3.17
C TRP A 72 0.12 4.16 3.25
N ILE A 73 -0.88 5.01 3.04
CA ILE A 73 -0.76 6.46 3.11
C ILE A 73 -1.83 6.98 4.06
N ASN A 74 -1.41 7.77 5.04
CA ASN A 74 -2.26 8.47 5.98
C ASN A 74 -2.33 9.94 5.60
N ILE A 75 -3.53 10.41 5.27
CA ILE A 75 -3.81 11.82 5.10
C ILE A 75 -4.71 12.25 6.25
N GLY A 76 -4.12 12.49 7.42
CA GLY A 76 -4.85 13.04 8.56
C GLY A 76 -5.93 12.13 9.17
N ASN A 77 -5.93 10.82 8.94
CA ASN A 77 -6.87 9.86 9.55
C ASN A 77 -6.78 9.88 11.08
N ASP A 78 -5.59 10.11 11.63
CA ASP A 78 -5.32 10.27 13.06
C ASP A 78 -4.70 11.65 13.38
N GLY A 79 -4.79 12.59 12.44
CA GLY A 79 -4.16 13.90 12.49
C GLY A 79 -2.72 13.94 11.97
N ASN A 80 -2.10 12.80 11.63
CA ASN A 80 -0.75 12.74 11.05
C ASN A 80 -0.77 12.61 9.52
N TYR A 81 0.34 12.96 8.88
CA TYR A 81 0.56 12.80 7.45
C TYR A 81 1.85 12.00 7.25
N ASN A 82 1.69 10.70 7.02
CA ASN A 82 2.80 9.78 6.88
C ASN A 82 2.44 8.65 5.90
N ALA A 83 3.45 7.95 5.41
CA ALA A 83 3.27 6.77 4.59
C ALA A 83 4.26 5.68 4.97
N LEU A 84 3.88 4.44 4.69
CA LEU A 84 4.65 3.23 4.90
C LEU A 84 4.63 2.41 3.61
N ILE A 85 5.79 1.96 3.17
CA ILE A 85 5.93 0.91 2.15
C ILE A 85 6.56 -0.30 2.81
N GLU A 86 5.90 -1.46 2.73
CA GLU A 86 6.45 -2.75 3.14
C GLU A 86 6.77 -3.55 1.89
N LEU A 87 8.06 -3.73 1.62
CA LEU A 87 8.52 -4.54 0.49
C LEU A 87 8.47 -6.03 0.85
N VAL A 88 8.27 -6.88 -0.15
CA VAL A 88 8.30 -8.36 -0.01
C VAL A 88 9.66 -8.86 0.52
N SER A 89 10.73 -8.07 0.36
CA SER A 89 12.03 -8.34 0.98
C SER A 89 12.03 -8.27 2.51
N GLY A 90 10.95 -7.78 3.13
CA GLY A 90 10.81 -7.51 4.56
C GLY A 90 11.30 -6.12 4.98
N GLU A 91 11.64 -5.26 4.02
CA GLU A 91 12.09 -3.89 4.29
C GLU A 91 10.90 -2.94 4.43
N ASN A 92 10.92 -2.11 5.49
CA ASN A 92 9.92 -1.09 5.76
C ASN A 92 10.50 0.30 5.48
N LEU A 93 9.89 1.02 4.55
CA LEU A 93 10.26 2.38 4.15
C LEU A 93 9.21 3.36 4.69
N THR A 94 9.65 4.36 5.42
CA THR A 94 8.77 5.37 6.02
C THR A 94 8.95 6.71 5.34
N PHE A 95 7.86 7.44 5.19
CA PHE A 95 7.83 8.75 4.53
C PHE A 95 6.98 9.72 5.34
N GLU A 96 7.36 10.98 5.30
CA GLU A 96 6.66 12.09 5.95
C GLU A 96 6.34 13.17 4.92
N LEU A 97 5.29 13.94 5.19
CA LEU A 97 4.92 15.06 4.32
C LEU A 97 6.05 16.09 4.26
N ASN A 98 6.42 16.52 3.05
CA ASN A 98 7.41 17.57 2.85
C ASN A 98 6.96 18.86 3.56
N PRO A 99 7.73 19.39 4.54
CA PRO A 99 7.34 20.57 5.32
C PRO A 99 7.07 21.82 4.47
N GLY A 100 7.65 21.91 3.27
CA GLY A 100 7.47 23.03 2.34
C GLY A 100 6.04 23.22 1.83
N GLU A 101 5.22 22.16 1.82
CA GLU A 101 3.83 22.16 1.34
C GLU A 101 2.81 22.50 2.45
N THR A 102 3.24 22.57 3.71
CA THR A 102 2.35 22.76 4.89
C THR A 102 1.76 24.18 5.02
N LEU A 103 2.09 25.11 4.11
CA LEU A 103 1.81 26.54 4.26
C LEU A 103 1.06 27.15 3.07
N GLN A 104 -0.15 26.65 2.73
CA GLN A 104 -1.31 27.48 2.32
C GLN A 104 -2.52 26.65 1.79
N SER A 105 -3.67 26.84 2.44
CA SER A 105 -5.03 26.42 2.04
C SER A 105 -5.53 25.04 2.52
N SER A 106 -6.83 24.98 2.78
CA SER A 106 -7.58 23.84 3.32
C SER A 106 -8.04 22.83 2.25
N GLU A 107 -7.52 22.91 1.03
CA GLU A 107 -7.93 22.10 -0.12
C GLU A 107 -6.72 21.50 -0.84
N TYR A 108 -5.74 21.03 -0.07
CA TYR A 108 -4.56 20.38 -0.63
C TYR A 108 -4.97 19.07 -1.30
N LEU A 109 -4.76 18.98 -2.61
CA LEU A 109 -5.02 17.77 -3.40
C LEU A 109 -3.74 17.00 -3.73
N PHE A 110 -2.56 17.60 -3.53
CA PHE A 110 -1.26 17.03 -3.89
C PHE A 110 -0.35 17.00 -2.66
N PHE A 111 0.07 15.82 -2.22
CA PHE A 111 0.90 15.67 -1.03
C PHE A 111 2.26 15.09 -1.43
N GLU A 112 3.32 15.87 -1.27
CA GLU A 112 4.69 15.38 -1.50
C GLU A 112 5.20 14.68 -0.25
N PHE A 113 5.58 13.42 -0.38
CA PHE A 113 6.13 12.59 0.69
C PHE A 113 7.61 12.33 0.43
N GLU A 114 8.43 12.52 1.46
CA GLU A 114 9.88 12.28 1.41
C GLU A 114 10.30 11.31 2.53
N GLY A 115 11.25 10.44 2.20
CA GLY A 115 11.85 9.50 3.13
C GLY A 115 13.31 9.27 2.77
N THR A 116 14.05 8.57 3.63
CA THR A 116 15.48 8.29 3.38
C THR A 116 15.70 7.39 2.15
N ALA A 117 14.71 6.56 1.83
CA ALA A 117 14.75 5.63 0.71
C ALA A 117 14.21 6.21 -0.60
N GLY A 118 13.53 7.37 -0.60
CA GLY A 118 12.86 7.85 -1.79
C GLY A 118 11.84 8.96 -1.55
N SER A 119 11.03 9.23 -2.56
CA SER A 119 9.94 10.20 -2.50
C SER A 119 8.83 9.86 -3.49
N PHE A 120 7.67 10.49 -3.31
CA PHE A 120 6.56 10.44 -4.26
C PHE A 120 5.60 11.62 -4.04
N ILE A 121 4.76 11.88 -5.05
CA ILE A 121 3.66 12.84 -4.97
C ILE A 121 2.34 12.06 -4.97
N PHE A 122 1.52 12.28 -3.95
CA PHE A 122 0.19 11.69 -3.83
C PHE A 122 -0.89 12.67 -4.27
N ASP A 123 -1.58 12.35 -5.36
CA ASP A 123 -2.64 13.14 -5.96
C ASP A 123 -4.02 12.57 -5.61
N THR A 124 -4.81 13.37 -4.90
CA THR A 124 -6.16 13.08 -4.41
C THR A 124 -7.23 13.91 -5.10
N SER A 125 -6.91 14.50 -6.26
CA SER A 125 -7.86 15.28 -7.07
C SER A 125 -9.13 14.49 -7.42
N ASP A 126 -9.02 13.16 -7.53
CA ASP A 126 -10.13 12.23 -7.46
C ASP A 126 -9.90 11.24 -6.31
N ILE A 127 -10.64 11.40 -5.21
CA ILE A 127 -10.51 10.54 -4.02
C ILE A 127 -10.91 9.08 -4.28
N ASN A 128 -11.64 8.79 -5.37
CA ASN A 128 -12.03 7.43 -5.74
C ASN A 128 -11.00 6.78 -6.66
N GLN A 129 -10.11 7.56 -7.26
CA GLN A 129 -9.02 7.11 -8.13
C GLN A 129 -7.75 7.91 -7.82
N PRO A 130 -7.25 7.85 -6.56
CA PRO A 130 -6.06 8.59 -6.19
C PRO A 130 -4.85 8.04 -6.92
N ARG A 131 -3.83 8.88 -7.13
CA ARG A 131 -2.68 8.53 -7.96
C ARG A 131 -1.38 8.84 -7.25
N LEU A 132 -0.40 7.95 -7.41
CA LEU A 132 0.97 8.27 -7.08
C LEU A 132 1.69 8.71 -8.34
N ARG A 133 2.46 9.78 -8.23
CA ARG A 133 3.31 10.31 -9.29
C ARG A 133 4.73 10.33 -8.79
N GLU A 134 5.66 10.09 -9.72
CA GLU A 134 7.09 10.23 -9.46
C GLU A 134 7.56 9.39 -8.26
N LEU A 135 6.93 8.22 -8.04
CA LEU A 135 7.36 7.31 -6.98
C LEU A 135 8.73 6.75 -7.35
N SER A 136 9.74 7.16 -6.59
CA SER A 136 11.09 6.63 -6.71
C SER A 136 11.57 6.09 -5.38
N LEU A 137 12.04 4.84 -5.40
CA LEU A 137 12.67 4.17 -4.26
C LEU A 137 14.08 3.76 -4.66
N PHE A 138 15.08 4.07 -3.85
CA PHE A 138 16.49 3.76 -4.08
C PHE A 138 17.03 4.28 -5.43
N ASN A 139 16.49 5.38 -5.93
CA ASN A 139 16.74 5.95 -7.27
C ASN A 139 16.24 5.09 -8.45
N GLU A 140 15.31 4.19 -8.20
CA GLU A 140 14.57 3.45 -9.23
C GLU A 140 13.11 3.92 -9.27
N ASN A 141 12.49 3.88 -10.43
CA ASN A 141 11.07 4.21 -10.57
C ASN A 141 10.21 3.00 -10.19
N TYR A 142 9.08 3.29 -9.56
CA TYR A 142 8.06 2.31 -9.23
C TYR A 142 6.71 2.75 -9.80
N PHE A 143 5.96 1.77 -10.28
CA PHE A 143 4.54 1.92 -10.55
C PHE A 143 3.76 1.66 -9.28
N ALA A 144 2.60 2.31 -9.15
CA ALA A 144 1.75 2.12 -7.99
C ALA A 144 0.28 2.32 -8.35
N GLN A 145 -0.55 1.47 -7.78
CA GLN A 145 -2.00 1.65 -7.78
C GLN A 145 -2.46 1.71 -6.33
N VAL A 146 -3.11 2.80 -5.97
CA VAL A 146 -3.58 3.06 -4.62
C VAL A 146 -5.07 3.32 -4.65
N VAL A 147 -5.77 2.77 -3.67
CA VAL A 147 -7.20 2.93 -3.47
C VAL A 147 -7.47 3.53 -2.10
N ARG A 148 -8.61 4.17 -1.97
CA ARG A 148 -9.08 4.68 -0.69
C ARG A 148 -9.55 3.53 0.18
N SER A 149 -9.04 3.43 1.40
CA SER A 149 -9.56 2.52 2.42
C SER A 149 -10.75 3.17 3.10
N ARG A 150 -11.94 2.61 2.90
CA ARG A 150 -13.21 3.10 3.48
C ARG A 150 -13.54 2.31 4.74
N SER A 151 -14.73 2.53 5.32
CA SER A 151 -15.27 1.69 6.41
C SER A 151 -15.15 0.17 6.21
N ASN A 152 -15.09 -0.32 4.96
CA ASN A 152 -14.51 -1.63 4.66
C ASN A 152 -13.05 -1.42 4.25
N MET A 153 -12.13 -2.01 5.02
CA MET A 153 -10.70 -1.81 4.83
C MET A 153 -10.28 -2.31 3.43
N ALA A 154 -9.57 -1.47 2.69
CA ALA A 154 -8.97 -1.90 1.44
C ALA A 154 -7.89 -2.96 1.71
N SER A 155 -7.69 -3.86 0.76
CA SER A 155 -6.73 -4.95 0.88
C SER A 155 -5.97 -5.17 -0.43
N VAL A 156 -4.74 -5.65 -0.31
CA VAL A 156 -3.81 -5.81 -1.43
C VAL A 156 -3.04 -7.11 -1.24
N GLU A 157 -2.92 -7.88 -2.31
CA GLU A 157 -1.99 -9.01 -2.37
C GLU A 157 -1.10 -8.91 -3.60
N THR A 158 0.20 -9.16 -3.41
CA THR A 158 1.21 -9.07 -4.45
C THR A 158 1.76 -10.44 -4.81
N ALA A 159 2.11 -10.63 -6.07
CA ALA A 159 2.62 -11.87 -6.62
C ALA A 159 3.63 -11.57 -7.74
N THR A 160 4.34 -12.62 -8.15
CA THR A 160 5.08 -12.65 -9.42
C THR A 160 4.39 -13.59 -10.39
N PHE A 161 4.64 -13.40 -11.68
CA PHE A 161 4.29 -14.40 -12.67
C PHE A 161 5.47 -14.68 -13.59
N SER A 162 5.52 -15.90 -14.15
CA SER A 162 6.53 -16.26 -15.14
C SER A 162 6.02 -17.33 -16.11
N GLU A 163 6.39 -17.21 -17.39
CA GLU A 163 6.11 -18.21 -18.40
C GLU A 163 6.93 -19.50 -18.15
N THR A 164 6.25 -20.64 -18.24
CA THR A 164 6.87 -21.95 -18.07
C THR A 164 7.90 -22.20 -19.18
N GLY A 165 9.16 -22.38 -18.78
CA GLY A 165 10.25 -22.65 -19.71
C GLY A 165 10.81 -21.41 -20.42
N ASN A 166 10.28 -20.21 -20.15
CA ASN A 166 10.81 -18.95 -20.67
C ASN A 166 10.67 -17.82 -19.63
N PRO A 167 11.65 -17.64 -18.74
CA PRO A 167 11.58 -16.61 -17.71
C PRO A 167 11.66 -15.18 -18.25
N ALA A 168 11.89 -14.97 -19.55
CA ALA A 168 11.89 -13.63 -20.14
C ALA A 168 10.48 -13.01 -20.24
N PHE A 169 9.43 -13.82 -20.13
CA PHE A 169 8.06 -13.34 -19.98
C PHE A 169 7.65 -13.53 -18.51
N SER A 170 8.11 -12.61 -17.68
CA SER A 170 7.82 -12.55 -16.25
C SER A 170 7.54 -11.12 -15.82
N GLY A 171 6.94 -10.98 -14.66
CA GLY A 171 6.64 -9.68 -14.09
C GLY A 171 6.00 -9.81 -12.73
N THR A 172 5.45 -8.70 -12.26
CA THR A 172 4.74 -8.62 -10.99
C THR A 172 3.25 -8.43 -11.22
N TRP A 173 2.48 -8.87 -10.25
CA TRP A 173 1.03 -8.93 -10.28
C TRP A 173 0.51 -8.48 -8.92
N SER A 174 -0.49 -7.62 -8.86
CA SER A 174 -1.10 -7.21 -7.59
C SER A 174 -2.61 -7.19 -7.71
N LEU A 175 -3.30 -7.84 -6.78
CA LEU A 175 -4.75 -7.77 -6.64
C LEU A 175 -5.09 -6.75 -5.57
N ILE A 176 -6.09 -5.92 -5.84
CA ILE A 176 -6.53 -4.86 -4.94
C ILE A 176 -8.05 -4.96 -4.76
N ALA A 177 -8.51 -4.87 -3.53
CA ALA A 177 -9.89 -4.64 -3.16
C ALA A 177 -10.00 -3.28 -2.47
N ASP A 178 -10.83 -2.39 -2.99
CA ASP A 178 -11.03 -1.03 -2.43
C ASP A 178 -12.06 -0.98 -1.29
N GLY A 179 -12.64 -2.13 -0.93
CA GLY A 179 -13.68 -2.24 0.09
C GLY A 179 -15.08 -1.80 -0.35
N SER A 180 -15.29 -1.40 -1.61
CA SER A 180 -16.62 -1.04 -2.14
C SER A 180 -17.57 -2.24 -2.24
N VAL A 181 -17.02 -3.45 -2.37
CA VAL A 181 -17.75 -4.72 -2.46
C VAL A 181 -17.46 -5.56 -1.22
N SER A 182 -18.28 -5.45 -0.17
CA SER A 182 -18.10 -6.23 1.05
C SER A 182 -18.87 -7.55 1.04
N ASN A 183 -18.21 -8.61 1.51
CA ASN A 183 -18.79 -9.94 1.69
C ASN A 183 -19.63 -10.43 0.48
N PRO A 184 -19.10 -10.36 -0.77
CA PRO A 184 -19.92 -10.57 -1.96
C PRO A 184 -20.51 -11.98 -2.06
N ASN A 185 -19.84 -12.98 -1.47
CA ASN A 185 -20.27 -14.39 -1.52
C ASN A 185 -20.84 -14.91 -0.19
N GLY A 186 -21.00 -14.06 0.83
CA GLY A 186 -21.50 -14.48 2.14
C GLY A 186 -20.49 -15.22 3.02
N ASN A 187 -19.20 -15.24 2.64
CA ASN A 187 -18.10 -15.89 3.36
C ASN A 187 -17.07 -14.91 3.94
N ASN A 188 -17.46 -13.68 4.28
CA ASN A 188 -16.57 -12.55 4.60
C ASN A 188 -15.66 -12.16 3.42
N GLY A 189 -14.67 -11.31 3.68
CA GLY A 189 -13.73 -10.81 2.67
C GLY A 189 -14.28 -9.65 1.84
N GLU A 190 -13.44 -9.19 0.91
CA GLU A 190 -13.71 -8.08 0.01
C GLU A 190 -13.64 -8.54 -1.45
N GLY A 191 -14.54 -8.03 -2.28
CA GLY A 191 -14.48 -8.25 -3.72
C GLY A 191 -13.27 -7.56 -4.33
N ILE A 192 -12.55 -8.27 -5.19
CA ILE A 192 -11.42 -7.70 -5.94
C ILE A 192 -11.97 -6.66 -6.91
N THR A 193 -11.36 -5.48 -6.94
CA THR A 193 -11.80 -4.35 -7.76
C THR A 193 -10.79 -3.90 -8.79
N SER A 194 -9.51 -4.23 -8.60
CA SER A 194 -8.51 -3.99 -9.61
C SER A 194 -7.36 -5.00 -9.55
N VAL A 195 -6.69 -5.12 -10.69
CA VAL A 195 -5.40 -5.79 -10.82
C VAL A 195 -4.40 -4.83 -11.46
N LEU A 196 -3.19 -4.80 -10.92
CA LEU A 196 -2.04 -4.11 -11.47
C LEU A 196 -1.00 -5.15 -11.89
N VAL A 197 -0.59 -5.11 -13.16
CA VAL A 197 0.43 -5.98 -13.75
C VAL A 197 1.58 -5.13 -14.26
N VAL A 198 2.81 -5.44 -13.87
CA VAL A 198 4.00 -4.80 -14.45
C VAL A 198 4.83 -5.84 -15.19
N ILE A 199 5.10 -5.56 -16.47
CA ILE A 199 5.91 -6.41 -17.33
C ILE A 199 6.71 -5.55 -18.31
N SER A 200 8.00 -5.86 -18.46
CA SER A 200 8.88 -5.17 -19.41
C SER A 200 8.94 -3.65 -19.25
N GLY A 201 8.84 -3.14 -18.01
CA GLY A 201 8.89 -1.71 -17.71
C GLY A 201 7.60 -0.95 -18.02
N GLU A 202 6.49 -1.65 -18.24
CA GLU A 202 5.17 -1.04 -18.44
C GLU A 202 4.18 -1.60 -17.43
N ASP A 203 3.29 -0.74 -16.94
CA ASP A 203 2.17 -1.09 -16.08
C ASP A 203 0.86 -1.24 -16.86
N TYR A 204 0.02 -2.14 -16.36
CA TYR A 204 -1.29 -2.45 -16.92
C TYR A 204 -2.28 -2.60 -15.78
N GLU A 205 -3.38 -1.87 -15.87
CA GLU A 205 -4.46 -1.93 -14.89
C GLU A 205 -5.72 -2.51 -15.54
N ASP A 206 -6.43 -3.34 -14.78
CA ASP A 206 -7.76 -3.79 -15.14
C ASP A 206 -8.68 -3.69 -13.92
N PHE A 207 -9.92 -3.31 -14.17
CA PHE A 207 -10.95 -3.03 -13.16
C PHE A 207 -12.19 -3.90 -13.39
N GLU A 208 -12.19 -4.75 -14.42
CA GLU A 208 -13.28 -5.66 -14.73
C GLU A 208 -12.92 -7.08 -14.28
N PHE A 209 -13.84 -7.71 -13.52
CA PHE A 209 -13.68 -9.07 -13.01
C PHE A 209 -14.89 -9.91 -13.35
N ASP A 210 -14.63 -11.14 -13.76
CA ASP A 210 -15.64 -12.11 -14.15
C ASP A 210 -16.12 -12.87 -12.91
N SER A 211 -17.43 -13.05 -12.73
CA SER A 211 -17.92 -14.07 -11.81
C SER A 211 -17.70 -15.46 -12.41
N PHE A 212 -17.47 -16.46 -11.56
CA PHE A 212 -17.15 -17.82 -12.03
C PHE A 212 -17.88 -18.91 -11.25
N ASN A 213 -17.95 -20.10 -11.84
CA ASN A 213 -18.65 -21.22 -11.24
C ASN A 213 -17.73 -22.00 -10.27
N ALA A 214 -17.91 -21.78 -8.97
CA ALA A 214 -17.23 -22.50 -7.89
C ALA A 214 -18.11 -23.60 -7.25
N THR A 215 -19.15 -24.09 -7.95
CA THR A 215 -20.16 -25.00 -7.38
C THR A 215 -19.55 -26.30 -6.85
N ALA A 216 -18.49 -26.78 -7.51
CA ALA A 216 -17.84 -28.03 -7.17
C ALA A 216 -17.25 -28.01 -5.74
N CYS A 217 -16.71 -26.87 -5.31
CA CYS A 217 -16.07 -26.72 -4.00
C CYS A 217 -16.94 -25.96 -2.99
N LEU A 218 -17.63 -24.91 -3.43
CA LEU A 218 -18.30 -23.95 -2.55
C LEU A 218 -19.83 -23.95 -2.71
N GLY A 219 -20.37 -24.69 -3.68
CA GLY A 219 -21.81 -24.70 -3.95
C GLY A 219 -22.35 -23.38 -4.52
N ASN A 220 -21.49 -22.49 -5.01
CA ASN A 220 -21.84 -21.20 -5.63
C ASN A 220 -21.49 -21.22 -7.13
N ASN A 221 -22.47 -20.97 -8.01
CA ASN A 221 -22.29 -20.97 -9.46
C ASN A 221 -21.98 -19.59 -10.07
N ASP A 222 -21.98 -18.54 -9.25
CA ASP A 222 -21.77 -17.15 -9.63
C ASP A 222 -20.88 -16.47 -8.57
N TYR A 223 -19.70 -17.03 -8.37
CA TYR A 223 -18.76 -16.60 -7.34
C TYR A 223 -18.01 -15.34 -7.79
N VAL A 224 -18.09 -14.28 -6.98
CA VAL A 224 -17.34 -13.02 -7.20
C VAL A 224 -15.92 -13.19 -6.66
N PRO A 225 -14.87 -12.84 -7.42
CA PRO A 225 -13.50 -12.94 -6.93
C PRO A 225 -13.27 -12.16 -5.62
N THR A 226 -12.61 -12.78 -4.65
CA THR A 226 -12.45 -12.22 -3.29
C THR A 226 -11.01 -12.26 -2.77
N LEU A 227 -10.62 -11.19 -2.09
CA LEU A 227 -9.52 -11.17 -1.12
C LEU A 227 -10.06 -11.38 0.29
N ASN A 228 -9.19 -11.85 1.18
CA ASN A 228 -9.46 -12.08 2.60
C ASN A 228 -10.69 -12.95 2.88
N SER A 229 -10.93 -13.94 2.02
CA SER A 229 -12.06 -14.86 2.12
C SER A 229 -12.04 -15.57 3.48
N PHE A 230 -13.22 -15.87 4.03
CA PHE A 230 -13.40 -16.44 5.36
C PHE A 230 -12.83 -15.57 6.51
N GLY A 231 -12.49 -14.32 6.25
CA GLY A 231 -11.90 -13.40 7.22
C GLY A 231 -10.41 -13.70 7.51
N VAL A 232 -9.75 -14.44 6.61
CA VAL A 232 -8.34 -14.80 6.72
C VAL A 232 -7.53 -13.91 5.80
N ASN A 233 -6.61 -13.12 6.36
CA ASN A 233 -5.74 -12.24 5.58
C ASN A 233 -4.93 -13.03 4.54
N GLY A 234 -4.95 -12.60 3.28
CA GLY A 234 -4.26 -13.25 2.17
C GLY A 234 -4.99 -14.47 1.58
N TYR A 235 -6.22 -14.77 2.03
CA TYR A 235 -7.02 -15.85 1.46
C TYR A 235 -7.71 -15.39 0.18
N ILE A 236 -7.18 -15.83 -0.96
CA ILE A 236 -7.64 -15.40 -2.29
C ILE A 236 -8.51 -16.49 -2.91
N ILE A 237 -9.65 -16.09 -3.48
CA ILE A 237 -10.48 -16.97 -4.33
C ILE A 237 -10.80 -16.21 -5.61
N SER A 238 -10.09 -16.53 -6.69
CA SER A 238 -10.18 -15.80 -7.96
C SER A 238 -9.77 -16.70 -9.14
N ASP A 239 -10.71 -17.48 -9.66
CA ASP A 239 -10.48 -18.36 -10.81
C ASP A 239 -11.21 -17.87 -12.06
N TYR A 240 -10.74 -18.31 -13.22
CA TYR A 240 -11.34 -18.06 -14.53
C TYR A 240 -11.48 -16.57 -14.87
N GLN A 241 -10.50 -15.77 -14.46
CA GLN A 241 -10.49 -14.33 -14.69
C GLN A 241 -9.88 -13.98 -16.04
N THR A 242 -10.29 -12.85 -16.60
CA THR A 242 -9.76 -12.30 -17.85
C THR A 242 -9.12 -10.94 -17.57
N THR A 243 -7.91 -10.72 -18.07
CA THR A 243 -7.23 -9.43 -17.97
C THR A 243 -6.46 -9.14 -19.25
N MET A 244 -6.43 -7.89 -19.70
CA MET A 244 -5.66 -7.47 -20.87
C MET A 244 -4.33 -6.82 -20.45
N PHE A 245 -3.21 -7.33 -20.93
CA PHE A 245 -1.90 -6.68 -20.78
C PHE A 245 -0.94 -7.05 -21.90
N ALA A 246 0.08 -6.20 -22.12
CA ALA A 246 1.11 -6.40 -23.14
C ALA A 246 0.58 -6.68 -24.56
N ASN A 247 -0.51 -5.99 -24.96
CA ASN A 247 -1.22 -6.23 -26.22
C ASN A 247 -1.68 -7.69 -26.42
N GLY A 248 -2.13 -8.32 -25.33
CA GLY A 248 -2.73 -9.65 -25.35
C GLY A 248 -3.80 -9.82 -24.28
N MET A 249 -4.56 -10.88 -24.44
CA MET A 249 -5.59 -11.30 -23.49
C MET A 249 -5.06 -12.45 -22.64
N THR A 250 -5.22 -12.32 -21.34
CA THR A 250 -4.80 -13.30 -20.35
C THR A 250 -5.99 -13.89 -19.65
N LYS A 251 -6.06 -15.22 -19.60
CA LYS A 251 -6.93 -15.96 -18.69
C LYS A 251 -6.12 -16.48 -17.53
N TRP A 252 -6.58 -16.29 -16.31
CA TRP A 252 -5.81 -16.68 -15.14
C TRP A 252 -6.66 -17.23 -14.00
N ASN A 253 -6.00 -17.99 -13.14
CA ASN A 253 -6.54 -18.52 -11.90
C ASN A 253 -5.54 -18.23 -10.78
N LEU A 254 -6.00 -17.62 -9.70
CA LEU A 254 -5.22 -17.39 -8.51
C LEU A 254 -6.12 -17.52 -7.29
N SER A 255 -6.19 -18.73 -6.76
CA SER A 255 -6.79 -18.96 -5.45
C SER A 255 -5.80 -19.64 -4.52
N TYR A 256 -5.68 -19.09 -3.31
CA TYR A 256 -4.64 -19.44 -2.36
C TYR A 256 -5.17 -19.42 -0.94
N ASP A 257 -4.87 -20.49 -0.21
CA ASP A 257 -5.09 -20.61 1.22
C ASP A 257 -3.76 -20.39 1.96
N PRO A 258 -3.58 -19.24 2.64
CA PRO A 258 -2.34 -18.93 3.35
C PRO A 258 -2.14 -19.79 4.60
N MET A 259 -3.20 -20.38 5.17
CA MET A 259 -3.07 -21.26 6.35
C MET A 259 -2.50 -22.63 5.97
N GLY A 260 -2.88 -23.12 4.79
CA GLY A 260 -2.33 -24.35 4.22
C GLY A 260 -1.05 -24.13 3.39
N SER A 261 -0.77 -22.88 3.00
CA SER A 261 0.18 -22.53 1.93
C SER A 261 -0.09 -23.33 0.66
N THR A 262 -1.37 -23.43 0.29
CA THR A 262 -1.84 -24.27 -0.82
C THR A 262 -2.62 -23.46 -1.83
N TYR A 263 -2.33 -23.70 -3.11
CA TYR A 263 -3.17 -23.22 -4.20
C TYR A 263 -4.32 -24.19 -4.45
N MET A 264 -5.45 -23.65 -4.87
CA MET A 264 -6.63 -24.41 -5.23
C MET A 264 -7.21 -23.83 -6.52
N ASN A 265 -7.82 -24.68 -7.34
CA ASN A 265 -8.74 -24.23 -8.37
C ASN A 265 -10.15 -24.62 -7.89
N TYR A 266 -10.90 -23.63 -7.44
CA TYR A 266 -12.25 -23.75 -6.91
C TYR A 266 -13.29 -24.08 -7.98
N GLN A 267 -13.00 -23.77 -9.25
CA GLN A 267 -13.84 -24.18 -10.37
C GLN A 267 -13.84 -25.70 -10.54
N LEU A 268 -12.67 -26.34 -10.40
CA LEU A 268 -12.49 -27.79 -10.56
C LEU A 268 -12.49 -28.55 -9.23
N CYS A 269 -12.35 -27.83 -8.12
CA CYS A 269 -12.18 -28.36 -6.79
C CYS A 269 -10.98 -29.29 -6.62
N ASP A 270 -9.84 -28.85 -7.12
CA ASP A 270 -8.57 -29.56 -7.06
C ASP A 270 -7.45 -28.66 -6.52
N THR A 271 -6.46 -29.31 -5.89
CA THR A 271 -5.25 -28.63 -5.39
C THR A 271 -4.31 -28.33 -6.55
N ALA A 272 -3.71 -27.14 -6.52
CA ALA A 272 -2.68 -26.71 -7.45
C ALA A 272 -1.36 -26.43 -6.73
N THR A 273 -0.27 -26.29 -7.50
CA THR A 273 1.04 -25.90 -6.98
C THR A 273 1.30 -24.40 -7.05
N SER A 274 0.50 -23.69 -7.85
CA SER A 274 0.67 -22.29 -8.21
C SER A 274 -0.66 -21.75 -8.75
N GLY A 275 -0.78 -20.42 -8.82
CA GLY A 275 -1.72 -19.80 -9.73
C GLY A 275 -1.26 -20.04 -11.17
N THR A 276 -2.15 -19.87 -12.14
CA THR A 276 -1.85 -20.15 -13.55
C THR A 276 -2.31 -19.01 -14.43
N PHE A 277 -1.60 -18.78 -15.53
CA PHE A 277 -2.08 -17.91 -16.59
C PHE A 277 -1.90 -18.54 -17.97
N PHE A 278 -2.79 -18.16 -18.87
CA PHE A 278 -2.71 -18.36 -20.32
C PHE A 278 -2.82 -16.98 -20.97
N TRP A 279 -1.74 -16.51 -21.60
CA TRP A 279 -1.71 -15.27 -22.35
C TRP A 279 -1.76 -15.57 -23.85
N SER A 280 -2.50 -14.77 -24.61
CA SER A 280 -2.54 -14.83 -26.07
C SER A 280 -2.45 -13.43 -26.66
N SER A 281 -1.63 -13.25 -27.70
CA SER A 281 -1.61 -12.00 -28.46
C SER A 281 -2.98 -11.71 -29.05
N LEU A 282 -3.30 -10.44 -29.31
CA LEU A 282 -4.62 -10.05 -29.85
C LEU A 282 -4.98 -10.73 -31.19
N ASP A 283 -3.98 -11.13 -31.97
CA ASP A 283 -4.16 -11.88 -33.23
C ASP A 283 -4.24 -13.42 -33.03
N GLY A 284 -4.05 -13.89 -31.80
CA GLY A 284 -4.07 -15.31 -31.41
C GLY A 284 -2.87 -16.13 -31.90
N VAL A 285 -1.83 -15.50 -32.46
CA VAL A 285 -0.68 -16.20 -33.05
C VAL A 285 0.32 -16.64 -32.00
N VAL A 286 0.58 -15.81 -30.99
CA VAL A 286 1.50 -16.09 -29.90
C VAL A 286 0.70 -16.46 -28.65
N THR A 287 1.02 -17.60 -28.06
CA THR A 287 0.42 -18.04 -26.80
C THR A 287 1.50 -18.37 -25.79
N ARG A 288 1.26 -18.03 -24.53
CA ARG A 288 2.15 -18.30 -23.40
C ARG A 288 1.37 -18.91 -22.27
N TYR A 289 2.02 -19.80 -21.53
CA TYR A 289 1.47 -20.44 -20.34
C TYR A 289 2.46 -20.26 -19.22
N GLY A 290 1.97 -20.01 -18.01
CA GLY A 290 2.85 -19.85 -16.89
C GLY A 290 2.14 -19.89 -15.56
N GLU A 291 2.91 -19.51 -14.55
CA GLU A 291 2.53 -19.62 -13.16
C GLU A 291 2.46 -18.23 -12.53
N ILE A 292 1.59 -18.07 -11.55
CA ILE A 292 1.48 -16.90 -10.68
C ILE A 292 1.78 -17.37 -9.25
N ILE A 293 2.73 -16.74 -8.58
CA ILE A 293 3.24 -17.12 -7.27
C ILE A 293 3.09 -15.95 -6.30
N LEU A 294 2.23 -16.13 -5.29
CA LEU A 294 2.15 -15.31 -4.09
C LEU A 294 3.35 -15.56 -3.18
N ASP A 295 3.72 -14.52 -2.43
CA ASP A 295 4.80 -14.55 -1.45
C ASP A 295 4.41 -15.16 -0.09
#